data_AF-A0A537R548-F1
#
_entry.id   AF-A0A537R548-F1
#
_cell.length_a   1.000
_cell.length_b   1.000
_cell.length_c   1.000
_cell.angle_alpha   90.00
_cell.angle_beta   90.00
_cell.angle_gamma   90.00
#
_symmetry.space_group_name_H-M   'P 1'
#
loop_
_entity.id
_entity.type
_entity.pdbx_description
1 polymer ?
#
loop_
_entity_poly.entity_id
_entity_poly.type
_entity_poly.pdbx_seq_one_letter_code
_entity_poly.pdbx_strand_id
1 'polypeptide(L)' 'MRILAITLLVLIGPYGSNDAAQAQSSCKVCSDQQRACMKNYAGPTCKTEYQMCMKSCGKKS' A
#
# COMPACT_ATOMS: atom_id res chain seq x y z
N MET A 1 5.10 22.48 -20.36
CA MET A 1 3.97 22.56 -19.41
C MET A 1 3.21 21.24 -19.20
N ARG A 2 3.00 20.37 -20.21
CA ARG A 2 2.30 19.08 -19.99
C ARG A 2 3.18 17.98 -19.40
N ILE A 3 4.46 17.96 -19.77
CA ILE A 3 5.42 16.94 -19.32
C ILE A 3 5.64 17.02 -17.80
N LEU A 4 5.73 18.24 -17.25
CA LEU A 4 5.93 18.47 -15.81
C LEU A 4 4.79 17.89 -14.95
N ALA A 5 3.55 18.01 -15.41
CA ALA A 5 2.37 17.50 -14.71
C ALA A 5 2.32 15.96 -14.68
N ILE A 6 2.80 15.30 -15.73
CA ILE A 6 2.84 13.83 -15.83
C ILE A 6 3.94 13.27 -14.90
N THR A 7 5.11 13.91 -14.84
CA THR A 7 6.16 13.54 -13.86
C THR A 7 5.68 13.70 -12.42
N LEU A 8 4.88 14.72 -12.11
CA LEU A 8 4.33 14.91 -10.75
C LEU A 8 3.32 13.82 -10.37
N LEU A 9 2.49 13.35 -11.31
CA LEU A 9 1.55 12.24 -11.07
C LEU A 9 2.29 10.91 -10.81
N VAL A 10 3.39 10.65 -11.51
CA VAL A 10 4.27 9.49 -11.26
C VAL A 10 5.01 9.62 -9.92
N LEU A 11 5.33 10.84 -9.48
CA LEU A 11 5.92 11.09 -8.17
C LEU A 11 4.93 10.97 -7.00
N ILE A 12 3.61 11.00 -7.27
CA ILE A 12 2.56 10.84 -6.25
C ILE A 12 2.01 9.40 -6.22
N GLY A 13 2.16 8.63 -7.30
CA GLY A 13 1.89 7.19 -7.33
C GLY A 13 3.03 6.47 -8.05
N PRO A 14 3.98 5.87 -7.30
CA PRO A 14 3.67 4.71 -6.49
C PRO A 14 4.49 4.65 -5.17
N TYR A 15 4.02 5.28 -4.10
CA TYR A 15 4.54 5.05 -2.74
C TYR A 15 4.05 3.72 -2.12
N GLY A 16 3.97 2.64 -2.91
CA GLY A 16 3.35 1.41 -2.42
C GLY A 16 3.72 0.11 -3.13
N SER A 17 4.74 0.07 -4.00
CA SER A 17 4.95 -1.17 -4.79
C SER A 17 6.39 -1.61 -5.05
N ASN A 18 7.43 -0.86 -4.71
CA ASN A 18 8.81 -1.30 -5.00
C ASN A 18 9.58 -1.93 -3.82
N ASP A 19 9.12 -1.77 -2.58
CA ASP A 19 9.72 -2.43 -1.40
C ASP A 19 8.96 -3.70 -0.97
N ALA A 20 7.70 -3.84 -1.41
CA ALA A 20 6.84 -4.97 -1.06
C ALA A 20 7.33 -6.31 -1.62
N ALA A 21 8.19 -6.29 -2.65
CA ALA A 21 8.80 -7.50 -3.20
C ALA A 21 9.97 -8.01 -2.34
N GLN A 22 10.58 -7.17 -1.48
CA GLN A 22 11.73 -7.58 -0.66
C GLN A 22 11.38 -7.91 0.80
N ALA A 23 10.19 -7.56 1.28
CA ALA A 23 9.72 -7.85 2.65
C ALA A 23 8.82 -9.10 2.78
N GLN A 24 8.86 -10.02 1.80
CA GLN A 24 7.99 -11.21 1.66
C GLN A 24 8.01 -12.22 2.84
N SER A 25 8.75 -11.98 3.93
CA SER A 25 8.81 -12.90 5.07
C SER A 25 7.94 -12.52 6.27
N SER A 26 7.44 -11.28 6.37
CA SER A 26 6.63 -10.86 7.53
C SER A 26 5.45 -9.98 7.13
N CYS A 27 4.24 -10.52 7.24
CA CYS A 27 2.97 -9.80 7.09
C CYS A 27 2.78 -8.59 8.04
N LYS A 28 3.79 -8.26 8.88
CA LYS A 28 3.81 -7.06 9.71
C LYS A 28 3.60 -5.78 8.88
N VAL A 29 4.15 -5.74 7.67
CA VAL A 29 3.99 -4.62 6.72
C VAL A 29 2.51 -4.29 6.45
N CYS A 30 1.63 -5.29 6.43
CA CYS A 30 0.19 -5.07 6.24
C CYS A 30 -0.45 -4.33 7.41
N SER A 31 -0.02 -4.60 8.65
CA SER A 31 -0.52 -3.91 9.84
C SER A 31 -0.03 -2.46 9.89
N ASP A 32 1.23 -2.22 9.53
CA ASP A 32 1.78 -0.87 9.45
C ASP A 32 1.09 -0.05 8.36
N GLN A 33 0.84 -0.64 7.18
CA GLN A 33 0.05 -0.03 6.11
C GLN A 33 -1.39 0.26 6.52
N GLN A 34 -2.05 -0.67 7.22
CA GLN A 34 -3.41 -0.44 7.72
C GLN A 34 -3.46 0.75 8.69
N ARG A 35 -2.49 0.83 9.61
CA ARG A 35 -2.39 1.93 10.58
C ARG A 35 -2.09 3.26 9.89
N ALA A 36 -1.28 3.27 8.84
CA ALA A 36 -1.03 4.46 8.04
C ALA A 36 -2.28 4.89 7.23
N CYS A 37 -2.98 3.93 6.61
CA CYS A 37 -4.20 4.18 5.88
C CYS A 37 -5.29 4.79 6.77
N MET A 38 -5.50 4.25 7.97
CA MET A 38 -6.54 4.72 8.90
C MET A 38 -6.32 6.15 9.41
N LYS A 39 -5.13 6.74 9.20
CA LYS A 39 -4.89 8.14 9.52
C LYS A 39 -5.52 9.11 8.51
N ASN A 40 -5.78 8.67 7.28
CA ASN A 40 -6.19 9.54 6.18
C ASN A 40 -7.46 9.08 5.44
N TYR A 41 -7.82 7.80 5.56
CA TYR A 41 -8.93 7.20 4.82
C TYR A 41 -9.93 6.53 5.76
N ALA A 42 -11.16 6.37 5.27
CA ALA A 42 -12.22 5.70 6.00
C ALA A 42 -11.86 4.23 6.28
N GLY A 43 -12.26 3.74 7.47
CA GLY A 43 -11.98 2.37 7.92
C GLY A 43 -12.30 1.25 6.91
N PRO A 44 -13.42 1.31 6.15
CA PRO A 44 -13.71 0.31 5.12
C PRO A 44 -12.66 0.22 4.01
N THR A 45 -12.12 1.34 3.55
CA THR A 45 -11.06 1.37 2.53
C THR A 45 -9.81 0.68 3.04
N CYS A 46 -9.38 1.01 4.26
CA CYS A 46 -8.19 0.43 4.88
C CYS A 46 -8.35 -1.06 5.21
N LYS A 47 -9.59 -1.52 5.45
CA LYS A 47 -9.90 -2.93 5.67
C LYS A 47 -9.67 -3.75 4.39
N THR A 48 -10.12 -3.25 3.24
CA THR A 48 -9.93 -3.92 1.95
C THR A 48 -8.45 -4.02 1.60
N GLU A 49 -7.69 -2.92 1.75
CA GLU A 49 -6.24 -2.90 1.54
C GLU A 49 -5.50 -3.89 2.45
N TYR A 50 -5.86 -3.92 3.74
CA TYR A 50 -5.29 -4.88 4.69
C TYR A 50 -5.57 -6.34 4.30
N GLN A 51 -6.79 -6.65 3.86
CA GLN A 51 -7.16 -8.00 3.44
C GLN A 51 -6.41 -8.44 2.18
N MET A 52 -6.26 -7.55 1.20
CA MET A 52 -5.46 -7.81 0.00
C MET A 52 -3.99 -8.05 0.35
N CYS A 53 -3.40 -7.20 1.19
CA CYS A 53 -2.03 -7.36 1.65
C CYS A 53 -1.83 -8.69 2.40
N MET A 54 -2.75 -9.03 3.31
CA MET A 54 -2.71 -10.28 4.08
C MET A 54 -2.83 -11.54 3.22
N LYS A 55 -3.58 -11.47 2.12
CA LYS A 55 -3.69 -12.53 1.12
C LYS A 55 -2.37 -12.70 0.35
N SER A 56 -1.79 -11.59 -0.11
CA SER A 56 -0.52 -11.61 -0.85
C SER A 56 0.69 -12.02 0.00
N CYS A 57 0.67 -11.74 1.31
CA CYS A 57 1.75 -12.14 2.22
C CYS A 57 1.62 -13.59 2.74
N GLY A 58 0.61 -14.35 2.30
CA GLY A 58 0.47 -15.78 2.61
C GLY A 58 -0.13 -16.13 3.98
N LYS A 59 -0.64 -15.14 4.73
CA LYS A 59 -1.24 -15.37 6.06
C LYS A 59 -2.77 -15.55 6.01
N LYS A 60 -3.40 -15.34 4.85
CA LYS A 60 -4.83 -15.58 4.65
C LYS A 60 -5.06 -16.36 3.36
N SER A 61 -5.16 -17.69 3.49
CA SER A 61 -5.85 -18.54 2.51
C SER A 61 -7.35 -18.41 2.70
#